data_AF-A0A3N5MA60-F1
#
_entry.id   AF-A0A3N5MA60-F1
#
_cell.length_a   1.000
_cell.length_b   1.000
_cell.length_c   1.000
_cell.angle_alpha   90.00
_cell.angle_beta   90.00
_cell.angle_gamma   90.00
#
_symmetry.space_group_name_H-M   'P 1'
#
loop_
_entity.id
_entity.type
_entity.pdbx_description
1 polymer ?
#
loop_
_entity_poly.entity_id
_entity_poly.type
_entity_poly.pdbx_seq_one_letter_code
_entity_poly.pdbx_strand_id
1 'polypeptide(L)'
;MKEHNRTRIAYITGRLITGKRIASLYDAKNLTSIEIDSLSDAACLREFDLKYMDFRGINGGNFQCRYGCEKKHDIALTIKGNTFIGYITGSTAVFMGNVRGDSIHIFDREDSLHLHYRISACMVDRKDSSGVCTFCWETQ
;
A
#
# COMPACT_ATOMS: atom_id res chain seq x y z
N MET A 1 0.25 -16.69 7.31
CA MET A 1 -0.06 -15.37 7.93
C MET A 1 0.97 -14.29 7.58
N LYS A 2 2.28 -14.54 7.78
CA LYS A 2 3.35 -13.55 7.53
C LYS A 2 3.51 -13.11 6.07
N GLU A 3 3.40 -14.04 5.11
CA GLU A 3 3.51 -13.70 3.68
C GLU A 3 2.42 -12.72 3.22
N HIS A 4 1.18 -12.92 3.67
CA HIS A 4 0.09 -11.99 3.37
C HIS A 4 0.36 -10.58 3.90
N ASN A 5 0.96 -10.46 5.10
CA ASN A 5 1.29 -9.15 5.65
C ASN A 5 2.36 -8.42 4.85
N ARG A 6 3.36 -9.14 4.32
CA ARG A 6 4.39 -8.55 3.45
C ARG A 6 3.79 -8.01 2.15
N THR A 7 2.93 -8.80 1.51
CA THR A 7 2.23 -8.37 0.29
C THR A 7 1.28 -7.20 0.57
N ARG A 8 0.56 -7.19 1.69
CA ARG A 8 -0.30 -6.07 2.11
C ARG A 8 0.52 -4.80 2.30
N ILE A 9 1.64 -4.88 3.01
CA ILE A 9 2.52 -3.72 3.22
C ILE A 9 3.06 -3.24 1.87
N ALA A 10 3.47 -4.14 0.98
CA ALA A 10 3.92 -3.78 -0.36
C ALA A 10 2.82 -3.03 -1.13
N TYR A 11 1.60 -3.55 -1.13
CA TYR A 11 0.46 -2.90 -1.79
C TYR A 11 0.16 -1.53 -1.19
N ILE A 12 -0.02 -1.44 0.13
CA ILE A 12 -0.41 -0.19 0.80
C ILE A 12 0.65 0.89 0.59
N THR A 13 1.92 0.56 0.79
CA THR A 13 3.02 1.52 0.63
C THR A 13 3.22 1.91 -0.82
N GLY A 14 3.13 0.95 -1.76
CA GLY A 14 3.14 1.22 -3.19
C GLY A 14 2.00 2.16 -3.60
N ARG A 15 0.77 1.87 -3.17
CA ARG A 15 -0.42 2.67 -3.46
C ARG A 15 -0.29 4.11 -2.95
N LEU A 16 0.12 4.27 -1.69
CA LEU A 16 0.24 5.58 -1.06
C LEU A 16 1.41 6.40 -1.60
N ILE A 17 2.58 5.78 -1.82
CA ILE A 17 3.76 6.54 -2.27
C ILE A 17 3.69 6.86 -3.76
N THR A 18 3.24 5.92 -4.60
CA THR A 18 3.17 6.15 -6.05
C THR A 18 1.90 6.84 -6.50
N GLY A 19 0.84 6.81 -5.68
CA GLY A 19 -0.49 7.27 -6.07
C GLY A 19 -1.20 6.34 -7.07
N LYS A 20 -0.61 5.20 -7.45
CA LYS A 20 -1.17 4.28 -8.45
C LYS A 20 -2.10 3.27 -7.78
N ARG A 21 -3.27 3.03 -8.38
CA ARG A 21 -4.13 1.89 -8.01
C ARG A 21 -3.55 0.60 -8.56
N ILE A 22 -2.93 -0.19 -7.69
CA ILE A 22 -2.20 -1.40 -8.07
C ILE A 22 -3.19 -2.53 -8.33
N ALA A 23 -3.12 -3.16 -9.51
CA ALA A 23 -3.91 -4.34 -9.83
C ALA A 23 -3.16 -5.63 -9.50
N SER A 24 -1.83 -5.64 -9.71
CA SER A 24 -0.98 -6.78 -9.35
C SER A 24 0.43 -6.36 -8.94
N LEU A 25 1.03 -7.21 -8.09
CA LEU A 25 2.41 -7.12 -7.65
C LEU A 25 3.18 -8.36 -8.09
N TYR A 26 4.37 -8.18 -8.63
CA TYR A 26 5.32 -9.26 -8.86
C TYR A 26 6.23 -9.43 -7.63
N ASP A 27 6.22 -10.61 -7.02
CA ASP A 27 7.12 -10.99 -5.93
C ASP A 27 8.40 -11.58 -6.52
N ALA A 28 9.50 -10.83 -6.46
CA ALA A 28 10.77 -11.23 -7.03
C ALA A 28 11.42 -12.42 -6.29
N LYS A 29 11.08 -12.65 -5.02
CA LYS A 29 11.61 -13.78 -4.26
C LYS A 29 10.98 -15.10 -4.73
N ASN A 30 9.67 -15.08 -4.95
CA ASN A 30 8.89 -16.25 -5.34
C ASN A 30 8.68 -16.38 -6.86
N LEU A 31 9.18 -15.41 -7.63
CA LEU A 31 9.06 -15.33 -9.09
C LEU A 31 7.61 -15.39 -9.58
N THR A 32 6.68 -14.85 -8.81
CA THR A 32 5.23 -15.00 -9.05
C THR A 32 4.51 -13.65 -9.12
N SER A 33 3.45 -13.57 -9.92
CA SER A 33 2.53 -12.44 -9.95
C SER A 33 1.39 -12.67 -8.96
N ILE A 34 1.10 -11.65 -8.17
CA ILE A 34 0.04 -11.65 -7.15
C ILE A 34 -1.01 -10.64 -7.59
N GLU A 35 -2.17 -11.16 -7.99
CA GLU A 35 -3.35 -10.34 -8.29
C GLU A 35 -3.96 -9.85 -6.96
N ILE A 36 -4.13 -8.54 -6.81
CA ILE A 36 -4.64 -7.96 -5.55
C ILE A 36 -6.05 -8.47 -5.23
N ASP A 37 -6.87 -8.67 -6.25
CA ASP A 37 -8.23 -9.21 -6.14
C ASP A 37 -8.27 -10.68 -5.71
N SER A 38 -7.14 -11.39 -5.76
CA SER A 38 -7.02 -12.78 -5.30
C SER A 38 -6.68 -12.91 -3.80
N LEU A 39 -6.36 -11.79 -3.14
CA LEU A 39 -6.04 -11.78 -1.71
C LEU A 39 -7.30 -12.00 -0.86
N SER A 40 -7.14 -12.70 0.27
CA SER A 40 -8.26 -13.00 1.17
C SER A 40 -8.94 -11.75 1.76
N ASP A 41 -8.22 -10.63 1.80
CA ASP A 41 -8.72 -9.33 2.26
C ASP A 41 -8.93 -8.32 1.12
N ALA A 42 -9.14 -8.79 -0.12
CA ALA A 42 -9.35 -7.92 -1.27
C ALA A 42 -10.46 -6.86 -1.04
N ALA A 43 -11.53 -7.21 -0.32
CA ALA A 43 -12.60 -6.25 0.02
C ALA A 43 -12.08 -5.07 0.86
N CYS A 44 -11.30 -5.34 1.91
CA CYS A 44 -10.67 -4.32 2.75
C CYS A 44 -9.66 -3.48 1.97
N LEU A 45 -8.92 -4.09 1.04
CA LEU A 45 -8.00 -3.35 0.16
C LEU A 45 -8.76 -2.41 -0.79
N ARG A 46 -9.93 -2.83 -1.31
CA ARG A 46 -10.80 -1.94 -2.11
C ARG A 46 -11.32 -0.77 -1.29
N GLU A 47 -11.79 -1.00 -0.07
CA GLU A 47 -12.23 0.08 0.85
C GLU A 47 -11.08 1.04 1.17
N PHE A 48 -9.89 0.50 1.41
CA PHE A 48 -8.67 1.30 1.58
C PHE A 48 -8.40 2.16 0.34
N ASP A 49 -8.48 1.57 -0.86
CA ASP A 49 -8.25 2.25 -2.13
C ASP A 49 -9.24 3.41 -2.34
N LEU A 50 -10.51 3.20 -1.99
CA LEU A 50 -11.56 4.23 -2.03
C LEU A 50 -11.28 5.34 -1.03
N LYS A 51 -10.88 4.99 0.20
CA LYS A 51 -10.57 5.97 1.26
C LYS A 51 -9.40 6.88 0.89
N TYR A 52 -8.41 6.36 0.16
CA TYR A 52 -7.22 7.09 -0.26
C TYR A 52 -7.21 7.35 -1.77
N MET A 53 -8.39 7.41 -2.41
CA MET A 53 -8.52 7.60 -3.85
C MET A 53 -7.83 8.90 -4.31
N ASP A 54 -8.15 10.01 -3.67
CA ASP A 54 -7.58 11.34 -3.96
C ASP A 54 -6.17 11.54 -3.41
N PHE A 55 -5.61 10.53 -2.74
CA PHE A 55 -4.26 10.58 -2.23
C PHE A 55 -3.24 10.52 -3.38
N ARG A 56 -2.73 11.69 -3.74
CA ARG A 56 -1.61 11.85 -4.67
C ARG A 56 -0.33 11.84 -3.85
N GLY A 57 0.60 10.94 -4.19
CA GLY A 57 1.77 10.58 -3.40
C GLY A 57 2.44 11.71 -2.61
N ILE A 58 2.99 11.35 -1.46
CA ILE A 58 3.51 12.31 -0.48
C ILE A 58 4.79 12.98 -1.00
N ASN A 59 4.66 14.18 -1.57
CA ASN A 59 5.81 15.02 -1.88
C ASN A 59 6.36 15.64 -0.59
N GLY A 60 7.26 14.90 0.08
CA GLY A 60 8.11 15.41 1.17
C GLY A 60 7.46 15.53 2.55
N GLY A 61 6.15 15.31 2.68
CA GLY A 61 5.45 15.29 3.96
C GLY A 61 5.67 14.01 4.78
N ASN A 62 5.31 14.07 6.07
CA ASN A 62 5.10 12.88 6.89
C ASN A 62 3.62 12.50 6.82
N PHE A 63 3.31 11.23 6.58
CA PHE A 63 1.95 10.72 6.54
C PHE A 63 1.83 9.49 7.43
N GLN A 64 0.71 9.37 8.13
CA GLN A 64 0.41 8.21 8.95
C GLN A 64 -0.92 7.61 8.51
N CYS A 65 -0.96 6.29 8.34
CA CYS A 65 -2.20 5.58 8.08
C CYS A 65 -2.28 4.30 8.88
N ARG A 66 -3.51 3.85 9.11
CA ARG A 66 -3.81 2.52 9.61
C ARG A 66 -4.65 1.78 8.59
N TYR A 67 -4.28 0.53 8.36
CA TYR A 67 -5.02 -0.43 7.55
C TYR A 67 -5.37 -1.61 8.45
N GLY A 68 -6.63 -1.99 8.50
CA GLY A 68 -7.09 -3.13 9.28
C GLY A 68 -8.18 -3.85 8.52
N CYS A 69 -8.13 -5.18 8.51
CA CYS A 69 -9.18 -6.03 7.97
C CYS A 69 -9.58 -7.04 9.03
N GLU A 70 -10.81 -6.92 9.54
CA GLU A 70 -11.32 -7.61 10.72
C GLU A 70 -10.46 -7.49 12.00
N LYS A 71 -11.06 -7.82 13.16
CA LYS A 71 -10.67 -7.37 14.51
C LYS A 71 -9.30 -7.83 15.07
N LYS A 72 -8.35 -8.36 14.29
CA LYS A 72 -7.16 -8.98 14.89
C LYS A 72 -5.79 -8.40 14.59
N HIS A 73 -5.52 -7.77 13.46
CA HIS A 73 -4.16 -7.24 13.21
C HIS A 73 -4.13 -6.03 12.27
N ASP A 74 -4.21 -4.83 12.85
CA ASP A 74 -4.06 -3.57 12.09
C ASP A 74 -2.59 -3.30 11.75
N ILE A 75 -2.34 -2.92 10.51
CA ILE A 75 -1.07 -2.41 10.01
C ILE A 75 -1.05 -0.88 10.20
N ALA A 76 -0.16 -0.39 11.06
CA ALA A 76 0.12 1.04 11.19
C ALA A 76 1.36 1.40 10.36
N LEU A 77 1.26 2.42 9.51
CA LEU A 77 2.34 2.87 8.64
C LEU A 77 2.64 4.34 8.86
N THR A 78 3.92 4.67 8.89
CA THR A 78 4.46 6.03 8.78
C THR A 78 5.24 6.13 7.49
N ILE A 79 4.90 7.10 6.65
CA ILE A 79 5.53 7.34 5.35
C ILE A 79 6.18 8.71 5.37
N LYS A 80 7.43 8.79 4.91
CA LYS A 80 8.19 10.04 4.77
C LYS A 80 8.84 10.06 3.39
N GLY A 81 8.29 10.91 2.52
CA GLY A 81 8.64 10.91 1.09
C GLY A 81 8.44 9.52 0.48
N ASN A 82 9.52 8.90 0.01
CA ASN A 82 9.49 7.58 -0.60
C ASN A 82 9.89 6.44 0.35
N THR A 83 10.06 6.72 1.64
CA THR A 83 10.42 5.74 2.67
C THR A 83 9.23 5.47 3.59
N PHE A 84 9.18 4.28 4.18
CA PHE A 84 8.13 3.92 5.13
C PHE A 84 8.66 3.07 6.28
N ILE A 85 7.91 3.11 7.39
CA ILE A 85 8.02 2.20 8.52
C ILE A 85 6.62 1.68 8.84
N GLY A 86 6.49 0.36 8.98
CA GLY A 86 5.23 -0.33 9.25
C GLY A 86 5.30 -1.21 10.48
N TYR A 87 4.20 -1.29 11.20
CA TYR A 87 4.02 -2.11 12.40
C TYR A 87 2.72 -2.90 12.30
N ILE A 88 2.73 -4.13 12.80
CA ILE A 88 1.51 -4.92 12.94
C ILE A 88 1.07 -4.87 14.41
N THR A 89 -0.15 -4.40 14.65
CA THR A 89 -0.72 -4.28 15.99
C THR A 89 -0.83 -5.67 16.63
N GLY A 90 -0.32 -5.77 17.86
CA GLY A 90 -0.25 -7.03 18.60
C GLY A 90 0.91 -7.94 18.19
N SER A 91 1.88 -7.44 17.41
CA SER A 91 3.09 -8.17 17.01
C SER A 91 4.35 -7.34 17.28
N THR A 92 5.50 -8.00 17.38
CA THR A 92 6.83 -7.37 17.38
C THR A 92 7.36 -7.12 15.97
N ALA A 93 6.61 -7.48 14.93
CA ALA A 93 7.01 -7.32 13.54
C ALA A 93 7.10 -5.83 13.16
N VAL A 94 8.29 -5.45 12.68
CA VAL A 94 8.59 -4.10 12.16
C VAL A 94 9.07 -4.25 10.72
N PHE A 95 8.47 -3.47 9.85
CA PHE A 95 8.81 -3.40 8.43
C PHE A 95 9.36 -2.03 8.14
N MET A 96 10.44 -1.97 7.36
CA MET A 96 11.03 -0.71 6.91
C MET A 96 11.34 -0.82 5.44
N GLY A 97 11.22 0.27 4.70
CA GLY A 97 11.46 0.16 3.27
C GLY A 97 11.34 1.46 2.52
N ASN A 98 11.43 1.33 1.20
CA ASN A 98 11.30 2.44 0.29
C ASN A 98 10.69 2.00 -1.03
N VAL A 99 10.06 2.95 -1.71
CA VAL A 99 9.46 2.77 -3.03
C VAL A 99 10.22 3.66 -4.03
N ARG A 100 10.59 3.10 -5.19
CA ARG A 100 11.32 3.81 -6.25
C ARG A 100 10.67 3.48 -7.59
N GLY A 101 9.87 4.40 -8.11
CA GLY A 101 9.02 4.12 -9.28
C GLY A 101 8.09 2.95 -8.96
N ASP A 102 8.24 1.86 -9.71
CA ASP A 102 7.44 0.64 -9.54
C ASP A 102 8.10 -0.42 -8.66
N SER A 103 9.31 -0.18 -8.14
CA SER A 103 10.00 -1.09 -7.24
C SER A 103 9.72 -0.76 -5.78
N ILE A 104 9.36 -1.76 -4.99
CA ILE A 104 9.07 -1.68 -3.56
C ILE A 104 10.06 -2.60 -2.82
N HIS A 105 10.90 -2.01 -1.99
CA HIS A 105 11.87 -2.72 -1.18
C HIS A 105 11.41 -2.73 0.26
N ILE A 106 11.36 -3.92 0.88
CA ILE A 106 10.92 -4.11 2.25
C ILE A 106 11.99 -4.89 3.00
N PHE A 107 12.37 -4.40 4.16
CA PHE A 107 13.10 -5.13 5.17
C PHE A 107 12.14 -5.54 6.28
N ASP A 108 11.93 -6.84 6.44
CA ASP A 108 11.20 -7.44 7.54
C ASP A 108 12.19 -7.73 8.67
N ARG A 109 12.13 -6.93 9.74
CA ARG A 109 13.07 -7.02 10.86
C ARG A 109 12.90 -8.31 11.65
N GLU A 110 11.68 -8.84 11.74
CA GLU A 110 11.39 -10.03 12.54
C GLU A 110 12.15 -11.25 11.98
N ASP A 111 12.11 -11.41 10.66
CA ASP A 111 12.74 -12.54 9.97
C ASP A 111 14.10 -12.15 9.34
N SER A 112 14.57 -10.92 9.56
CA SER A 112 15.79 -10.35 8.96
C SER A 112 15.87 -10.53 7.44
N LEU A 113 14.73 -10.34 6.76
CA LEU A 113 14.57 -10.65 5.34
C LEU A 113 14.41 -9.39 4.49
N HIS A 114 15.16 -9.33 3.39
CA HIS A 114 14.95 -8.34 2.32
C HIS A 114 14.00 -8.91 1.27
N LEU A 115 12.96 -8.16 0.96
CA LEU A 115 11.92 -8.48 -0.02
C LEU A 115 11.92 -7.41 -1.10
N HIS A 116 11.64 -7.84 -2.32
CA HIS A 116 11.51 -6.97 -3.47
C HIS A 116 10.23 -7.31 -4.21
N TYR A 117 9.31 -6.35 -4.22
CA TYR A 117 8.10 -6.41 -5.02
C TYR A 117 8.20 -5.39 -6.15
N ARG A 118 7.55 -5.69 -7.28
CA ARG A 118 7.38 -4.74 -8.38
C ARG A 118 5.91 -4.55 -8.68
N ILE A 119 5.46 -3.31 -8.87
CA ILE A 119 4.14 -3.04 -9.45
C ILE A 119 4.14 -3.56 -10.89
N SER A 120 3.36 -4.59 -11.16
CA SER A 120 3.31 -5.26 -12.47
C SER A 120 2.12 -4.80 -13.32
N ALA A 121 1.02 -4.41 -12.68
CA ALA A 121 -0.14 -3.84 -13.35
C ALA A 121 -0.84 -2.80 -12.46
N CYS A 122 -1.50 -1.83 -13.09
CA CYS A 122 -2.33 -0.82 -12.43
C CYS A 122 -3.74 -0.86 -13.00
N MET A 123 -4.72 -0.55 -12.16
CA MET A 123 -6.08 -0.30 -12.62
C MET A 123 -6.13 1.02 -13.38
N VAL A 124 -6.88 1.05 -14.49
CA VAL A 124 -7.17 2.29 -15.21
C VAL A 124 -8.28 3.00 -14.45
N ASP A 125 -8.04 4.25 -14.02
CA ASP A 125 -9.12 5.06 -13.48
C ASP A 125 -10.19 5.20 -14.56
N ARG A 126 -11.39 4.67 -14.29
CA ARG A 126 -12.56 5.00 -15.10
C ARG A 126 -12.77 6.49 -14.90
N LYS A 127 -12.34 7.30 -15.88
CA LYS A 127 -12.88 8.65 -16.04
C LYS A 127 -14.37 8.47 -16.27
N ASP A 128 -15.15 8.55 -15.21
CA ASP A 128 -16.56 8.80 -15.38
C ASP A 128 -16.67 10.12 -16.14
N SER A 129 -17.28 10.05 -17.31
CA SER A 129 -17.57 11.17 -18.20
C SER A 129 -18.69 12.05 -17.65
N SER A 130 -18.60 12.41 -16.36
CA SER A 130 -19.42 13.43 -15.71
C SER A 130 -18.48 14.42 -15.02
N GLY A 131 -18.08 15.44 -15.77
CA GLY A 131 -17.29 16.54 -15.23
C GLY A 131 -18.08 17.33 -14.19
N VAL A 132 -18.03 16.92 -12.93
CA VAL A 132 -18.26 17.78 -11.75
C VAL A 132 -17.47 17.19 -10.57
N CYS A 133 -16.28 17.72 -10.30
CA CYS A 133 -15.61 17.51 -9.02
C CYS A 133 -16.39 18.33 -7.98
N THR A 134 -17.19 17.68 -7.12
CA THR A 134 -18.09 18.35 -6.18
C THR A 134 -17.50 18.59 -4.79
N PHE A 135 -16.21 18.29 -4.55
CA PHE A 135 -15.61 18.50 -3.23
C PHE A 135 -14.19 19.07 -3.32
N CYS A 136 -14.10 20.35 -3.69
CA CYS A 136 -13.05 21.22 -3.18
C CYS A 136 -13.63 21.94 -1.95
N TRP A 137 -13.31 21.47 -0.75
CA TRP A 137 -13.44 22.34 0.42
C TRP A 137 -12.22 23.26 0.45
N GLU A 138 -12.43 24.47 -0.05
CA GLU A 138 -11.75 25.64 0.50
C GLU A 138 -12.13 25.75 1.97
N THR A 139 -11.17 26.01 2.84
CA THR A 139 -11.41 26.83 4.03
C THR A 139 -10.10 27.48 4.45
N GLN A 140 -10.06 28.78 4.12
CA GLN A 140 -9.43 29.94 4.79
C GLN A 140 -8.04 29.80 5.43
#